data_AF-A0A3Q4H3K9-F1
#
_entry.id   AF-A0A3Q4H3K9-F1
#
_cell.length_a   1.000
_cell.length_b   1.000
_cell.length_c   1.000
_cell.angle_alpha   90.00
_cell.angle_beta   90.00
_cell.angle_gamma   90.00
#
_symmetry.space_group_name_H-M   'P 1'
#
loop_
_entity.id
_entity.type
_entity.pdbx_description
1 polymer ?
#
loop_
_entity_poly.entity_id
_entity_poly.type
_entity_poly.pdbx_seq_one_letter_code
_entity_poly.pdbx_strand_id
1 'polypeptide(L)'
;MRVPLQAHISLMAVESFVVVDCAFCTCAGWCKKNLQKLLAAMKANIPDEKKELSYTHGERTLDWEKVAFPPFSAEECKQKWKEVIQKMRKVRNLTELIVEAESVLSDPLNNTKLHPEYPKRPMPVNTWYYKEVFSKIKKKNPGISCAGLMKIASKEFSLLPDKKKVKYIREIWR
;
A
#
# COMPACT_ATOMS: atom_id res chain seq x y z
N MET A 1 -1.45 14.62 40.76
CA MET A 1 -0.16 14.00 40.38
C MET A 1 -0.38 13.12 39.15
N ARG A 2 0.55 13.22 38.18
CA ARG A 2 0.83 12.37 36.99
C ARG A 2 0.02 12.57 35.67
N VAL A 3 0.55 13.53 34.88
CA VAL A 3 0.91 13.62 33.43
C VAL A 3 -0.01 13.05 32.31
N PRO A 4 -0.28 13.83 31.22
CA PRO A 4 -1.09 13.45 30.06
C PRO A 4 -0.27 12.80 28.91
N LEU A 5 -0.93 12.00 28.07
CA LEU A 5 -0.34 11.44 26.84
C LEU A 5 -0.73 12.27 25.61
N GLN A 6 0.23 13.07 25.14
CA GLN A 6 0.21 13.72 23.83
C GLN A 6 0.51 12.65 22.76
N ALA A 7 -0.37 12.49 21.77
CA ALA A 7 -0.06 11.72 20.56
C ALA A 7 -0.12 12.65 19.34
N HIS A 8 1.06 13.19 19.00
CA HIS A 8 1.33 13.85 17.73
C HIS A 8 1.41 12.78 16.63
N ILE A 9 0.54 12.85 15.61
CA ILE A 9 0.73 12.10 14.37
C ILE A 9 1.11 13.09 13.28
N SER A 10 2.36 12.96 12.83
CA SER A 10 3.00 13.77 11.79
C SER A 10 2.38 13.50 10.41
N LEU A 11 2.30 14.56 9.61
CA LEU A 11 1.65 14.67 8.32
C LEU A 11 2.72 14.95 7.26
N MET A 12 3.26 13.94 6.56
CA MET A 12 4.14 14.05 5.37
C MET A 12 4.09 12.69 4.63
N ALA A 13 4.10 12.51 3.31
CA ALA A 13 4.20 13.37 2.13
C ALA A 13 3.64 12.55 0.93
N VAL A 14 3.04 13.20 -0.07
CA VAL A 14 2.73 12.60 -1.38
C VAL A 14 3.04 13.65 -2.44
N GLU A 15 4.29 13.68 -2.91
CA GLU A 15 4.65 14.28 -4.19
C GLU A 15 5.77 13.46 -4.84
N SER A 16 5.74 13.44 -6.18
CA SER A 16 6.76 12.95 -7.12
C SER A 16 6.64 11.50 -7.61
N PHE A 17 5.84 11.31 -8.66
CA PHE A 17 6.01 10.23 -9.63
C PHE A 17 6.06 10.83 -11.05
N VAL A 18 7.26 11.15 -11.52
CA VAL A 18 7.56 11.23 -12.95
C VAL A 18 8.94 10.59 -13.13
N VAL A 19 8.98 9.44 -13.78
CA VAL A 19 10.22 8.85 -14.29
C VAL A 19 10.05 8.76 -15.80
N VAL A 20 10.84 9.56 -16.51
CA VAL A 20 10.94 9.60 -17.97
C VAL A 20 11.81 8.43 -18.42
N ASP A 21 11.29 7.58 -19.30
CA ASP A 21 12.01 6.49 -19.96
C ASP A 21 12.92 7.03 -21.08
N CYS A 22 14.16 6.52 -21.19
CA CYS A 22 15.00 6.69 -22.38
C CYS A 22 15.67 5.36 -22.75
N ALA A 23 15.45 4.92 -23.98
CA ALA A 23 15.56 3.53 -24.42
C ALA A 23 16.96 3.07 -24.89
N PHE A 24 18.04 3.81 -24.62
CA PHE A 24 19.39 3.43 -25.10
C PHE A 24 20.53 3.71 -24.11
N CYS A 25 20.24 3.65 -22.80
CA CYS A 25 21.27 3.80 -21.78
C CYS A 25 21.71 2.41 -21.29
N THR A 26 23.01 2.10 -21.41
CA THR A 26 23.62 1.02 -20.60
C THR A 26 23.41 1.41 -19.14
N CYS A 27 22.35 0.87 -18.58
CA CYS A 27 21.92 1.22 -17.24
C CYS A 27 22.94 0.67 -16.24
N ALA A 28 23.87 1.54 -15.84
CA ALA A 28 24.84 1.29 -14.79
C ALA A 28 24.18 1.27 -13.38
N GLY A 29 22.88 1.59 -13.28
CA GLY A 29 22.12 1.64 -12.02
C GLY A 29 20.95 0.68 -11.93
N TRP A 30 20.01 0.91 -11.01
CA TRP A 30 18.84 0.04 -10.80
C TRP A 30 17.66 0.37 -11.74
N CYS A 31 17.83 0.20 -13.04
CA CYS A 31 16.71 0.25 -14.00
C CYS A 31 15.90 -1.04 -14.01
N LYS A 32 14.80 -1.04 -14.78
CA LYS A 32 13.92 -2.18 -15.01
C LYS A 32 14.66 -3.49 -15.32
N LYS A 33 15.65 -3.48 -16.21
CA LYS A 33 16.42 -4.67 -16.59
C LYS A 33 17.20 -5.27 -15.42
N ASN A 34 17.85 -4.44 -14.62
CA ASN A 34 18.64 -4.88 -13.46
C ASN A 34 17.74 -5.33 -12.30
N LEU A 35 16.58 -4.68 -12.11
CA LEU A 35 15.56 -5.15 -11.17
C LEU A 35 14.98 -6.51 -11.57
N GLN A 36 14.69 -6.72 -12.85
CA GLN A 36 14.25 -8.02 -13.36
C GLN A 36 15.31 -9.12 -13.13
N LYS A 37 16.58 -8.79 -13.34
CA LYS A 37 17.70 -9.72 -13.09
C LYS A 37 17.82 -10.10 -11.61
N LEU A 38 17.66 -9.13 -10.70
CA LEU A 38 17.59 -9.38 -9.25
C LEU A 38 16.46 -10.34 -8.89
N LEU A 39 15.24 -10.10 -9.39
CA LEU A 39 14.07 -10.96 -9.10
C LEU A 39 14.24 -12.38 -9.64
N ALA A 40 14.83 -12.53 -10.83
CA ALA A 40 15.11 -13.84 -11.42
C ALA A 40 16.15 -14.62 -10.61
N ALA A 41 17.24 -13.95 -10.19
CA ALA A 41 18.27 -14.56 -9.35
C ALA A 41 17.72 -14.98 -7.98
N MET A 42 16.89 -14.14 -7.36
CA MET A 42 16.20 -14.50 -6.12
C MET A 42 15.32 -15.73 -6.31
N LYS A 43 14.48 -15.79 -7.35
CA LYS A 43 13.59 -16.93 -7.62
C LYS A 43 14.35 -18.24 -7.83
N ALA A 44 15.49 -18.19 -8.52
CA ALA A 44 16.34 -19.35 -8.78
C ALA A 44 17.02 -19.89 -7.51
N ASN A 45 17.21 -19.05 -6.49
CA ASN A 45 17.88 -19.39 -5.24
C ASN A 45 16.92 -19.68 -4.07
N ILE A 46 15.61 -19.81 -4.32
CA ILE A 46 14.64 -20.27 -3.32
C ILE A 46 14.57 -21.80 -3.40
N PRO A 47 14.96 -22.54 -2.35
CA PRO A 47 14.81 -24.00 -2.32
C PRO A 47 13.34 -24.40 -2.47
N ASP A 48 13.06 -25.46 -3.24
CA ASP A 48 11.69 -25.90 -3.53
C ASP A 48 10.86 -26.16 -2.26
N GLU A 49 11.48 -26.77 -1.25
CA GLU A 49 10.90 -27.06 0.07
C GLU A 49 10.47 -25.81 0.85
N LYS A 50 10.96 -24.63 0.46
CA LYS A 50 10.76 -23.36 1.16
C LYS A 50 9.84 -22.39 0.42
N LYS A 51 9.34 -22.77 -0.76
CA LYS A 51 8.46 -21.94 -1.60
C LYS A 51 7.10 -21.65 -0.95
N GLU A 52 6.63 -22.59 -0.13
CA GLU A 52 5.36 -22.49 0.62
C GLU A 52 5.52 -21.75 1.98
N LEU A 53 6.75 -21.37 2.36
CA LEU A 53 7.00 -20.69 3.61
C LEU A 53 6.63 -19.20 3.51
N SER A 54 6.24 -18.61 4.63
CA SER A 54 5.98 -17.18 4.71
C SER A 54 7.16 -16.37 4.18
N TYR A 55 6.88 -15.24 3.51
CA TYR A 55 7.91 -14.35 2.94
C TYR A 55 9.07 -14.06 3.92
N THR A 56 8.75 -13.75 5.18
CA THR A 56 9.76 -13.45 6.21
C THR A 56 10.71 -14.61 6.49
N HIS A 57 10.24 -15.84 6.33
CA HIS A 57 11.05 -17.03 6.49
C HIS A 57 11.83 -17.35 5.21
N GLY A 58 11.20 -17.28 4.03
CA GLY A 58 11.85 -17.49 2.75
C GLY A 58 13.00 -16.51 2.49
N GLU A 59 12.81 -15.22 2.79
CA GLU A 59 13.84 -14.18 2.63
C GLU A 59 15.10 -14.45 3.44
N ARG A 60 14.96 -14.95 4.68
CA ARG A 60 16.11 -15.29 5.55
C ARG A 60 16.94 -16.44 5.00
N THR A 61 16.37 -17.22 4.08
CA THR A 61 17.03 -18.40 3.51
C THR A 61 17.70 -18.13 2.18
N LEU A 62 17.57 -16.91 1.65
CA LEU A 62 18.26 -16.49 0.44
C LEU A 62 19.76 -16.35 0.70
N ASP A 63 20.54 -17.03 -0.13
CA ASP A 63 21.98 -16.87 -0.22
C ASP A 63 22.28 -15.67 -1.12
N TRP A 64 22.53 -14.51 -0.51
CA TRP A 64 22.70 -13.24 -1.22
C TRP A 64 23.96 -13.20 -2.10
N GLU A 65 24.97 -14.03 -1.79
CA GLU A 65 26.16 -14.18 -2.64
C GLU A 65 25.81 -14.82 -3.98
N LYS A 66 24.85 -15.76 -4.00
CA LYS A 66 24.35 -16.37 -5.24
C LYS A 66 23.32 -15.52 -5.97
N VAL A 67 22.69 -14.59 -5.27
CA VAL A 67 21.75 -13.61 -5.86
C VAL A 67 22.50 -12.42 -6.48
N ALA A 68 23.70 -12.11 -5.98
CA ALA A 68 24.53 -11.03 -6.48
C ALA A 68 24.88 -11.19 -7.97
N PHE A 69 25.03 -10.08 -8.67
CA PHE A 69 25.48 -10.08 -10.06
C PHE A 69 26.19 -8.78 -10.39
N PRO A 70 27.29 -8.80 -11.18
CA PRO A 70 27.99 -7.58 -11.54
C PRO A 70 27.06 -6.54 -12.22
N PRO A 71 27.16 -5.25 -11.88
CA PRO A 71 28.14 -4.63 -10.98
C PRO A 71 27.72 -4.60 -9.48
N PHE A 72 26.58 -5.19 -9.11
CA PHE A 72 26.02 -5.10 -7.76
C PHE A 72 26.51 -6.24 -6.86
N SER A 73 26.98 -5.86 -5.68
CA SER A 73 27.33 -6.79 -4.59
C SER A 73 26.09 -7.43 -3.96
N ALA A 74 26.30 -8.50 -3.20
CA ALA A 74 25.26 -9.18 -2.42
C ALA A 74 24.48 -8.20 -1.52
N GLU A 75 25.18 -7.28 -0.86
CA GLU A 75 24.56 -6.32 0.04
C GLU A 75 23.79 -5.22 -0.69
N GLU A 76 24.25 -4.79 -1.86
CA GLU A 76 23.49 -3.87 -2.71
C GLU A 76 22.21 -4.53 -3.25
N CYS A 77 22.27 -5.80 -3.66
CA CYS A 77 21.11 -6.59 -4.06
C CYS A 77 20.09 -6.73 -2.91
N LYS A 78 20.56 -7.06 -1.71
CA LYS A 78 19.73 -7.19 -0.51
C LYS A 78 19.11 -5.87 -0.08
N GLN A 79 19.89 -4.80 -0.08
CA GLN A 79 19.39 -3.47 0.24
C GLN A 79 18.36 -3.02 -0.79
N LYS A 80 18.59 -3.31 -2.08
CA LYS A 80 17.62 -2.98 -3.11
C LYS A 80 16.33 -3.75 -2.97
N TRP A 81 16.41 -5.04 -2.64
CA TRP A 81 15.24 -5.85 -2.34
C TRP A 81 14.41 -5.29 -1.18
N LYS A 82 15.07 -4.84 -0.09
CA LYS A 82 14.39 -4.18 1.04
C LYS A 82 13.63 -2.92 0.61
N GLU A 83 14.22 -2.09 -0.24
CA GLU A 83 13.54 -0.89 -0.77
C GLU A 83 12.32 -1.24 -1.63
N VAL A 84 12.43 -2.29 -2.43
CA VAL A 84 11.34 -2.78 -3.28
C VAL A 84 10.19 -3.31 -2.42
N ILE A 85 10.47 -4.19 -1.47
CA ILE A 85 9.43 -4.82 -0.63
C ILE A 85 8.77 -3.86 0.36
N GLN A 86 9.47 -2.83 0.84
CA GLN A 86 8.88 -1.77 1.67
C GLN A 86 7.76 -1.01 0.94
N LYS A 87 7.85 -0.93 -0.39
CA LYS A 87 6.85 -0.30 -1.24
C LYS A 87 5.76 -1.28 -1.70
N MET A 88 5.91 -2.57 -1.42
CA MET A 88 4.90 -3.60 -1.70
C MET A 88 4.01 -3.84 -0.47
N ARG A 89 2.71 -4.06 -0.71
CA ARG A 89 1.83 -4.69 0.28
C ARG A 89 2.34 -6.11 0.47
N LYS A 90 2.78 -6.51 1.68
CA LYS A 90 3.25 -7.88 1.95
C LYS A 90 2.22 -8.90 1.40
N VAL A 91 2.66 -9.77 0.49
CA VAL A 91 1.90 -10.47 -0.58
C VAL A 91 1.52 -11.91 -0.14
N ARG A 92 0.45 -12.64 -0.57
CA ARG A 92 -0.24 -12.86 -1.89
C ARG A 92 0.68 -13.15 -3.08
N ASN A 93 0.25 -13.75 -4.17
CA ASN A 93 1.12 -13.94 -5.35
C ASN A 93 0.86 -12.87 -6.44
N LEU A 94 1.78 -12.79 -7.42
CA LEU A 94 1.78 -11.73 -8.45
C LEU A 94 0.56 -11.81 -9.39
N THR A 95 0.08 -13.01 -9.69
CA THR A 95 -1.07 -13.21 -10.57
C THR A 95 -2.34 -12.64 -9.94
N GLU A 96 -2.53 -12.85 -8.65
CA GLU A 96 -3.65 -12.29 -7.89
C GLU A 96 -3.62 -10.76 -7.86
N LEU A 97 -2.42 -10.16 -7.79
CA LEU A 97 -2.27 -8.70 -7.82
C LEU A 97 -2.67 -8.09 -9.17
N ILE A 98 -2.37 -8.74 -10.28
CA ILE A 98 -2.69 -8.24 -11.62
C ILE A 98 -4.21 -8.25 -11.83
N VAL A 99 -4.87 -9.35 -11.45
CA VAL A 99 -6.34 -9.46 -11.53
C VAL A 99 -7.03 -8.44 -10.62
N GLU A 100 -6.50 -8.20 -9.41
CA GLU A 100 -7.01 -7.15 -8.51
C GLU A 100 -6.78 -5.75 -9.09
N ALA A 101 -5.65 -5.49 -9.73
CA ALA A 101 -5.36 -4.20 -10.36
C ALA A 101 -6.28 -3.90 -11.55
N GLU A 102 -6.52 -4.89 -12.41
CA GLU A 102 -7.46 -4.77 -13.53
C GLU A 102 -8.88 -4.47 -13.06
N SER A 103 -9.33 -5.11 -11.95
CA SER A 103 -10.65 -4.83 -11.40
C SER A 103 -10.76 -3.41 -10.81
N VAL A 104 -9.72 -2.90 -10.14
CA VAL A 104 -9.66 -1.50 -9.64
C VAL A 104 -9.77 -0.50 -10.79
N LEU A 105 -9.09 -0.75 -11.91
CA LEU A 105 -9.10 0.15 -13.07
C LEU A 105 -10.48 0.21 -13.73
N SER A 106 -11.22 -0.91 -13.71
CA SER A 106 -12.56 -1.00 -14.32
C SER A 106 -13.69 -0.41 -13.47
N ASP A 107 -13.66 -0.59 -12.14
CA ASP A 107 -14.63 0.01 -11.21
C ASP A 107 -13.92 0.45 -9.91
N PRO A 108 -13.43 1.71 -9.87
CA PRO A 108 -12.67 2.23 -8.73
C PRO A 108 -13.48 2.35 -7.43
N LEU A 109 -14.82 2.36 -7.51
CA LEU A 109 -15.70 2.67 -6.37
C LEU A 109 -16.36 1.41 -5.79
N ASN A 110 -16.55 0.35 -6.59
CA ASN A 110 -17.17 -0.90 -6.13
C ASN A 110 -16.29 -2.14 -6.32
N ASN A 111 -14.96 -2.01 -6.24
CA ASN A 111 -14.12 -3.20 -6.27
C ASN A 111 -14.44 -4.14 -5.08
N THR A 112 -15.11 -5.25 -5.38
CA THR A 112 -15.58 -6.27 -4.43
C THR A 112 -14.76 -7.55 -4.51
N LYS A 113 -13.94 -7.72 -5.56
CA LYS A 113 -13.15 -8.93 -5.80
C LYS A 113 -11.84 -8.85 -5.02
N LEU A 114 -11.86 -9.37 -3.79
CA LEU A 114 -10.66 -9.68 -3.04
C LEU A 114 -10.63 -11.16 -2.76
N HIS A 115 -9.44 -11.73 -2.75
CA HIS A 115 -9.29 -13.14 -2.44
C HIS A 115 -9.73 -13.43 -0.97
N PRO A 116 -10.27 -14.62 -0.66
CA PRO A 116 -10.90 -14.87 0.63
C PRO A 116 -9.95 -14.77 1.83
N GLU A 117 -8.70 -15.22 1.68
CA GLU A 117 -7.70 -15.20 2.78
C GLU A 117 -7.16 -13.82 3.16
N TYR A 118 -7.46 -12.78 2.39
CA TYR A 118 -7.02 -11.42 2.74
C TYR A 118 -8.20 -10.47 2.56
N PRO A 119 -9.09 -10.43 3.57
CA PRO A 119 -10.30 -9.63 3.53
C PRO A 119 -9.95 -8.14 3.41
N LYS A 120 -10.93 -7.34 2.99
CA LYS A 120 -10.81 -5.87 2.96
C LYS A 120 -10.20 -5.40 4.27
N ARG A 121 -9.26 -4.45 4.19
CA ARG A 121 -8.98 -3.64 5.39
C ARG A 121 -10.32 -3.08 5.86
N PRO A 122 -10.63 -3.15 7.16
CA PRO A 122 -11.86 -2.60 7.66
C PRO A 122 -11.96 -1.15 7.20
N MET A 123 -13.12 -0.81 6.65
CA MET A 123 -13.34 0.52 6.10
C MET A 123 -13.06 1.56 7.19
N PRO A 124 -12.29 2.64 6.90
CA PRO A 124 -12.04 3.67 7.90
C PRO A 124 -13.35 4.20 8.48
N VAL A 125 -13.40 4.39 9.80
CA VAL A 125 -14.63 4.70 10.56
C VAL A 125 -15.42 5.88 9.98
N ASN A 126 -14.69 6.91 9.55
CA ASN A 126 -15.24 8.12 8.96
C ASN A 126 -15.93 7.89 7.61
N THR A 127 -15.61 6.80 6.90
CA THR A 127 -16.24 6.50 5.59
C THR A 127 -17.74 6.24 5.73
N TRP A 128 -18.15 5.57 6.81
CA TRP A 128 -19.58 5.34 7.11
C TRP A 128 -20.32 6.66 7.36
N TYR A 129 -19.69 7.56 8.10
CA TYR A 129 -20.19 8.91 8.28
C TYR A 129 -20.30 9.65 6.93
N TYR A 130 -19.27 9.59 6.09
CA TYR A 130 -19.27 10.28 4.79
C TYR A 130 -20.39 9.79 3.89
N LYS A 131 -20.67 8.48 3.83
CA LYS A 131 -21.79 7.94 3.06
C LYS A 131 -23.13 8.59 3.45
N GLU A 132 -23.34 8.87 4.74
CA GLU A 132 -24.57 9.50 5.24
C GLU A 132 -24.64 11.01 4.94
N VAL A 133 -23.51 11.72 5.02
CA VAL A 133 -23.50 13.19 5.04
C VAL A 133 -23.02 13.86 3.76
N PHE A 134 -22.29 13.15 2.89
CA PHE A 134 -21.62 13.76 1.74
C PHE A 134 -22.57 14.49 0.80
N SER A 135 -23.74 13.92 0.51
CA SER A 135 -24.78 14.57 -0.30
C SER A 135 -25.30 15.87 0.33
N LYS A 136 -25.38 15.94 1.67
CA LYS A 136 -25.80 17.15 2.39
C LYS A 136 -24.72 18.22 2.36
N ILE A 137 -23.45 17.83 2.55
CA ILE A 137 -22.30 18.73 2.50
C ILE A 137 -22.15 19.31 1.08
N LYS A 138 -22.29 18.47 0.04
CA LYS A 138 -22.25 18.90 -1.37
C LYS A 138 -23.34 19.92 -1.70
N LYS A 139 -24.57 19.72 -1.19
CA LYS A 139 -25.67 20.67 -1.37
C LYS A 139 -25.44 22.01 -0.65
N LYS A 140 -24.83 21.97 0.54
CA LYS A 140 -24.52 23.18 1.33
C LYS A 140 -23.31 23.97 0.83
N ASN A 141 -22.41 23.30 0.11
CA ASN A 141 -21.15 23.88 -0.36
C ASN A 141 -21.03 23.72 -1.89
N PRO A 142 -21.94 24.34 -2.67
CA PRO A 142 -21.84 24.31 -4.12
C PRO A 142 -20.52 24.97 -4.56
N GLY A 143 -19.86 24.40 -5.58
CA GLY A 143 -18.61 24.94 -6.13
C GLY A 143 -17.32 24.53 -5.40
N ILE A 144 -17.40 23.85 -4.25
CA ILE A 144 -16.21 23.27 -3.61
C ILE A 144 -15.83 21.94 -4.29
N SER A 145 -14.54 21.73 -4.53
CA SER A 145 -14.02 20.49 -5.12
C SER A 145 -14.31 19.28 -4.23
N CYS A 146 -14.37 18.08 -4.83
CA CYS A 146 -14.58 16.83 -4.09
C CYS A 146 -13.58 16.67 -2.92
N ALA A 147 -12.31 17.03 -3.14
CA ALA A 147 -11.28 17.03 -2.10
C ALA A 147 -11.58 18.03 -0.97
N GLY A 148 -12.09 19.23 -1.29
CA GLY A 148 -12.53 20.21 -0.31
C GLY A 148 -13.74 19.72 0.51
N LEU A 149 -14.72 19.09 -0.15
CA LEU A 149 -15.87 18.47 0.52
C LEU A 149 -15.45 17.35 1.48
N MET A 150 -14.47 16.52 1.10
CA MET A 150 -13.91 15.49 1.97
C MET A 150 -13.18 16.08 3.20
N LYS A 151 -12.47 17.22 3.04
CA LYS A 151 -11.86 17.92 4.19
C LYS A 151 -12.92 18.45 5.17
N ILE A 152 -14.03 19.00 4.66
CA ILE A 152 -15.15 19.46 5.49
C ILE A 152 -15.76 18.28 6.26
N ALA A 153 -16.06 17.18 5.57
CA ALA A 153 -16.62 15.98 6.20
C ALA A 153 -15.68 15.39 7.27
N SER A 154 -14.37 15.37 7.01
CA SER A 154 -13.38 14.90 7.99
C SER A 154 -13.34 15.76 9.25
N LYS A 155 -13.49 17.07 9.09
CA LYS A 155 -13.54 18.02 10.22
C LYS A 155 -14.86 17.89 10.99
N GLU A 156 -15.99 17.74 10.32
CA GLU A 156 -17.27 17.49 10.99
C GLU A 156 -17.23 16.19 11.79
N PHE A 157 -16.63 15.12 11.23
CA PHE A 157 -16.48 13.83 11.90
C PHE A 157 -15.61 13.91 13.15
N SER A 158 -14.48 14.61 13.10
CA SER A 158 -13.58 14.72 14.26
C SER A 158 -14.25 15.43 15.44
N LEU A 159 -15.13 16.40 15.16
CA LEU A 159 -15.89 17.16 16.15
C LEU A 159 -17.11 16.42 16.72
N LEU A 160 -17.50 15.26 16.17
CA LEU A 160 -18.61 14.49 16.74
C LEU A 160 -18.28 13.97 18.15
N PRO A 161 -19.24 14.01 19.09
CA PRO A 161 -19.10 13.35 20.38
C PRO A 161 -18.84 11.84 20.21
N ASP A 162 -18.01 11.25 21.06
CA ASP A 162 -17.62 9.84 20.94
C ASP A 162 -18.82 8.89 20.97
N LYS A 163 -19.85 9.20 21.77
CA LYS A 163 -21.13 8.46 21.79
C LYS A 163 -21.77 8.35 20.40
N LYS A 164 -21.63 9.38 19.55
CA LYS A 164 -22.13 9.38 18.16
C LYS A 164 -21.18 8.70 17.19
N LYS A 165 -19.88 8.57 17.52
CA LYS A 165 -18.89 7.82 16.72
C LYS A 165 -19.02 6.31 16.91
N VAL A 166 -19.48 5.86 18.09
CA VAL A 166 -19.69 4.42 18.41
C VAL A 166 -20.53 3.70 17.36
N LYS A 167 -21.59 4.33 16.81
CA LYS A 167 -22.38 3.68 15.75
C LYS A 167 -21.55 3.33 14.52
N TYR A 168 -20.61 4.20 14.11
CA TYR A 168 -19.75 3.95 12.96
C TYR A 168 -18.61 2.97 13.28
N ILE A 169 -18.19 2.89 14.54
CA ILE A 169 -17.19 1.91 14.99
C ILE A 169 -17.76 0.49 14.92
N ARG A 170 -19.05 0.31 15.26
CA ARG A 170 -19.71 -1.01 15.16
C ARG A 170 -19.81 -1.51 13.72
N GLU A 171 -19.95 -0.61 12.74
CA GLU A 171 -20.01 -0.96 11.32
C GLU A 171 -18.64 -1.33 10.71
N ILE A 172 -17.52 -1.19 11.45
CA ILE A 172 -16.18 -1.58 10.97
C ILE A 172 -16.05 -3.11 10.85
N TRP A 173 -16.73 -3.85 11.71
CA TRP A 173 -16.57 -5.30 11.90
C TRP A 173 -17.78 -6.12 11.43
N ARG A 174 -18.65 -5.52 10.62
CA ARG A 174 -19.82 -6.16 10.02
C ARG A 174 -19.47 -6.72 8.66
#